data_AF-A0A7J4FRB7-F1
#
_entry.id   AF-A0A7J4FRB7-F1
#
_cell.length_a   1.000
_cell.length_b   1.000
_cell.length_c   1.000
_cell.angle_alpha   90.00
_cell.angle_beta   90.00
_cell.angle_gamma   90.00
#
_symmetry.space_group_name_H-M   'P 1'
#
loop_
_entity.id
_entity.type
_entity.pdbx_description
1 polymer ?
#
loop_
_entity_poly.entity_id
_entity_poly.type
_entity_poly.pdbx_seq_one_letter_code
_entity_poly.pdbx_strand_id
1 'polypeptide(L)'
;CWRPSEDGRLRTLPGTATDALDSVTYFIYIIALFGLVSILYSPFAALAQKDIKKLVAFSSIGHMGFISLGVAASVLAGMEPARVVAHTGAMFQMFSHGIITCVLFGCCGVIEHHTHTRIIDDLGGLTKKMPKFAILMVAGFFASLGLPLCSGFVAEFGILS
;
A
#
# COMPACT_ATOMS: atom_id res chain seq x y z
N CYS A 1 -15.56 34.57 2.68
CA CYS A 1 -15.93 35.60 3.67
C CYS A 1 -17.15 35.07 4.43
N TRP A 2 -16.96 34.65 5.68
CA TRP A 2 -18.00 34.00 6.49
C TRP A 2 -18.96 35.08 7.01
N ARG A 3 -20.16 35.19 6.41
CA ARG A 3 -21.20 36.10 6.89
C ARG A 3 -22.26 35.26 7.62
N PRO A 4 -22.41 35.38 8.95
CA PRO A 4 -23.47 34.68 9.67
C PRO A 4 -24.84 35.19 9.21
N SER A 5 -25.79 34.29 8.96
CA SER A 5 -27.18 34.66 8.65
C SER A 5 -28.03 34.69 9.92
N GLU A 6 -29.06 35.55 9.91
CA GLU A 6 -29.86 35.93 11.08
C GLU A 6 -30.73 34.78 11.65
N ASP A 7 -30.82 33.66 10.94
CA ASP A 7 -31.65 32.49 11.20
C ASP A 7 -30.88 31.26 11.74
N GLY A 8 -29.58 31.39 12.02
CA GLY A 8 -28.75 30.31 12.60
C GLY A 8 -28.51 29.11 11.67
N ARG A 9 -29.06 29.13 10.45
CA ARG A 9 -28.84 28.15 9.40
C ARG A 9 -27.79 28.66 8.43
N LEU A 10 -26.63 28.00 8.41
CA LEU A 10 -25.57 28.30 7.45
C LEU A 10 -26.08 28.16 6.01
N ARG A 11 -26.42 29.28 5.36
CA ARG A 11 -26.60 29.33 3.89
C ARG A 11 -25.25 29.12 3.23
N THR A 12 -24.98 27.92 2.76
CA THR A 12 -23.90 27.69 1.79
C THR A 12 -24.30 28.39 0.48
N LEU A 13 -23.44 29.26 -0.04
CA LEU A 13 -23.67 29.89 -1.34
C LEU A 13 -23.64 28.78 -2.41
N PRO A 14 -24.57 28.77 -3.38
CA PRO A 14 -24.76 27.68 -4.35
C PRO A 14 -23.60 27.45 -5.34
N GLY A 15 -22.42 28.06 -5.13
CA GLY A 15 -21.21 27.83 -5.93
C GLY A 15 -19.99 27.40 -5.10
N THR A 16 -19.81 27.90 -3.87
CA THR A 16 -18.57 27.63 -3.12
C THR A 16 -18.41 26.18 -2.66
N ALA A 17 -19.51 25.45 -2.49
CA ALA A 17 -19.47 24.04 -2.09
C ALA A 17 -19.13 23.13 -3.29
N THR A 18 -19.67 23.43 -4.48
CA THR A 18 -19.38 22.66 -5.71
C THR A 18 -17.94 22.90 -6.16
N ASP A 19 -17.46 24.15 -6.16
CA ASP A 19 -16.10 24.49 -6.58
C ASP A 19 -15.02 23.82 -5.68
N ALA A 20 -15.33 23.69 -4.39
CA ALA A 20 -14.47 22.99 -3.43
C ALA A 20 -14.48 21.47 -3.65
N LEU A 21 -15.62 20.88 -3.97
CA LEU A 21 -15.74 19.46 -4.28
C LEU A 21 -15.00 19.12 -5.59
N ASP A 22 -15.13 19.97 -6.61
CA ASP A 22 -14.44 19.80 -7.89
C ASP A 22 -12.92 19.86 -7.73
N SER A 23 -12.43 20.77 -6.88
CA SER A 23 -11.01 20.88 -6.54
C SER A 23 -10.50 19.62 -5.81
N VAL A 24 -11.26 19.10 -4.85
CA VAL A 24 -10.92 17.88 -4.10
C VAL A 24 -10.87 16.67 -5.04
N THR A 25 -11.86 16.53 -5.92
CA THR A 25 -11.91 15.46 -6.92
C THR A 25 -10.70 15.49 -7.85
N TYR A 26 -10.25 16.67 -8.28
CA TYR A 26 -9.04 16.81 -9.10
C TYR A 26 -7.78 16.27 -8.40
N PHE A 27 -7.58 16.61 -7.11
CA PHE A 27 -6.44 16.09 -6.35
C PHE A 27 -6.51 14.57 -6.16
N ILE A 28 -7.70 14.01 -5.97
CA ILE A 28 -7.88 12.56 -5.80
C ILE A 28 -7.50 11.81 -7.06
N TYR A 29 -7.85 12.32 -8.25
CA TYR A 29 -7.42 11.72 -9.51
C TYR A 29 -5.90 11.73 -9.68
N ILE A 30 -5.21 12.79 -9.24
CA ILE A 30 -3.75 12.84 -9.23
C ILE A 30 -3.18 11.76 -8.29
N ILE A 31 -3.72 11.63 -7.09
CA ILE A 31 -3.29 10.60 -6.12
C ILE A 31 -3.52 9.19 -6.68
N ALA A 32 -4.67 8.95 -7.31
CA ALA A 32 -4.99 7.68 -7.95
C ALA A 32 -4.01 7.36 -9.09
N LEU A 33 -3.65 8.36 -9.90
CA LEU A 33 -2.66 8.21 -10.96
C LEU A 33 -1.28 7.84 -10.40
N PHE A 34 -0.81 8.53 -9.35
CA PHE A 34 0.45 8.19 -8.68
C PHE A 34 0.41 6.80 -8.05
N GLY A 35 -0.72 6.40 -7.47
CA GLY A 35 -0.92 5.04 -6.94
C GLY A 35 -0.79 3.99 -8.05
N LEU A 36 -1.46 4.20 -9.17
CA LEU A 36 -1.41 3.31 -10.34
C LEU A 36 0.02 3.20 -10.91
N VAL A 37 0.71 4.33 -11.09
CA VAL A 37 2.09 4.36 -11.55
C VAL A 37 3.00 3.61 -10.58
N SER A 38 2.79 3.76 -9.27
CA SER A 38 3.58 3.06 -8.25
C SER A 38 3.40 1.54 -8.31
N ILE A 39 2.16 1.07 -8.46
CA ILE A 39 1.83 -0.36 -8.59
C ILE A 39 2.51 -0.98 -9.82
N LEU A 40 2.50 -0.26 -10.96
CA LEU A 40 3.09 -0.75 -12.20
C LEU A 40 4.62 -0.64 -12.21
N TYR A 41 5.18 0.48 -11.75
CA TYR A 41 6.61 0.75 -11.83
C TYR A 41 7.43 -0.05 -10.82
N SER A 42 6.91 -0.25 -9.60
CA SER A 42 7.66 -0.93 -8.53
C SER A 42 8.11 -2.37 -8.85
N PRO A 43 7.30 -3.27 -9.45
CA PRO A 43 7.76 -4.62 -9.78
C PRO A 43 8.86 -4.62 -10.85
N PHE A 44 8.78 -3.76 -11.87
CA PHE A 44 9.86 -3.64 -12.86
C PHE A 44 11.16 -3.12 -12.22
N ALA A 45 11.05 -2.11 -11.35
CA ALA A 45 12.19 -1.59 -10.61
C ALA A 45 12.79 -2.63 -9.65
N ALA A 46 11.96 -3.48 -9.02
CA ALA A 46 12.37 -4.55 -8.13
C ALA A 46 13.15 -5.65 -8.86
N LEU A 47 12.71 -6.04 -10.07
CA LEU A 47 13.40 -7.06 -10.89
C LEU A 47 14.83 -6.65 -11.29
N ALA A 48 15.09 -5.34 -11.39
CA ALA A 48 16.42 -4.83 -11.68
C ALA A 48 17.35 -4.80 -10.44
N GLN A 49 16.83 -4.99 -9.23
CA GLN A 49 17.64 -4.92 -8.01
C GLN A 49 18.36 -6.24 -7.72
N LYS A 50 19.67 -6.13 -7.45
CA LYS A 50 20.51 -7.25 -7.00
C LYS A 50 20.66 -7.32 -5.48
N ASP A 51 20.17 -6.32 -4.76
CA ASP A 51 20.25 -6.21 -3.30
C ASP A 51 18.95 -6.66 -2.63
N ILE A 52 19.02 -7.57 -1.66
CA ILE A 52 17.84 -8.12 -0.99
C ILE A 52 17.02 -7.05 -0.24
N LYS A 53 17.70 -6.13 0.47
CA LYS A 53 17.04 -5.03 1.19
C LYS A 53 16.34 -4.05 0.25
N LYS A 54 16.94 -3.78 -0.92
CA LYS A 54 16.32 -2.92 -1.94
C LYS A 54 15.11 -3.61 -2.56
N LEU A 55 15.20 -4.91 -2.84
CA LEU A 55 14.09 -5.69 -3.38
C LEU A 55 12.86 -5.61 -2.47
N VAL A 56 13.03 -5.82 -1.15
CA VAL A 56 11.94 -5.68 -0.17
C VAL A 56 11.42 -4.23 -0.11
N ALA A 57 12.31 -3.24 -0.18
CA ALA A 57 11.92 -1.82 -0.18
C ALA A 57 11.08 -1.44 -1.42
N PHE A 58 11.46 -1.89 -2.62
CA PHE A 58 10.68 -1.63 -3.84
C PHE A 58 9.33 -2.33 -3.82
N SER A 59 9.22 -3.54 -3.25
CA SER A 59 7.93 -4.20 -3.04
C SER A 59 6.99 -3.38 -2.16
N SER A 60 7.52 -2.67 -1.16
CA SER A 60 6.74 -1.77 -0.30
C SER A 60 6.15 -0.57 -1.03
N ILE A 61 6.80 -0.10 -2.10
CA ILE A 61 6.30 1.03 -2.90
C ILE A 61 5.01 0.63 -3.63
N GLY A 62 4.95 -0.61 -4.17
CA GLY A 62 3.76 -1.14 -4.82
C GLY A 62 2.58 -1.26 -3.86
N HIS A 63 2.79 -1.82 -2.67
CA HIS A 63 1.75 -1.93 -1.64
C HIS A 63 1.23 -0.57 -1.15
N MET A 64 2.09 0.44 -1.04
CA MET A 64 1.66 1.81 -0.75
C MET A 64 0.83 2.41 -1.90
N GLY A 65 1.16 2.08 -3.15
CA GLY A 65 0.36 2.44 -4.32
C GLY A 65 -1.08 1.89 -4.24
N PHE A 66 -1.26 0.65 -3.79
CA PHE A 66 -2.59 0.08 -3.53
C PHE A 66 -3.35 0.84 -2.44
N ILE A 67 -2.68 1.22 -1.34
CA ILE A 67 -3.31 2.01 -0.27
C ILE A 67 -3.78 3.36 -0.79
N SER A 68 -2.94 4.07 -1.56
CA SER A 68 -3.31 5.36 -2.17
C SER A 68 -4.49 5.23 -3.11
N LEU A 69 -4.54 4.16 -3.91
CA LEU A 69 -5.65 3.88 -4.83
C LEU A 69 -6.95 3.52 -4.08
N GLY A 70 -6.85 2.77 -2.97
CA GLY A 70 -7.98 2.46 -2.09
C GLY A 70 -8.55 3.68 -1.37
N VAL A 71 -7.70 4.57 -0.89
CA VAL A 71 -8.15 5.85 -0.31
C VAL A 71 -8.81 6.71 -1.38
N ALA A 72 -8.23 6.81 -2.58
CA ALA A 72 -8.83 7.54 -3.69
C ALA A 72 -10.20 6.97 -4.11
N ALA A 73 -10.32 5.65 -4.21
CA ALA A 73 -11.57 4.96 -4.48
C ALA A 73 -12.63 5.23 -3.40
N SER A 74 -12.25 5.27 -2.11
CA SER A 74 -13.17 5.55 -1.00
C SER A 74 -13.77 6.96 -1.02
N VAL A 75 -13.15 7.91 -1.74
CA VAL A 75 -13.68 9.27 -1.90
C VAL A 75 -14.44 9.42 -3.22
N LEU A 76 -14.04 8.70 -4.27
CA LEU A 76 -14.71 8.71 -5.58
C LEU A 76 -15.96 7.83 -5.65
N ALA A 77 -16.07 6.80 -4.81
CA ALA A 77 -17.20 5.90 -4.81
C ALA A 77 -18.48 6.64 -4.42
N GLY A 78 -19.42 6.80 -5.34
CA GLY A 78 -20.69 7.51 -5.09
C GLY A 78 -21.69 6.74 -4.20
N MET A 79 -21.45 5.43 -3.99
CA MET A 79 -22.32 4.56 -3.20
C MET A 79 -21.73 4.36 -1.80
N GLU A 80 -22.51 4.65 -0.75
CA GLU A 80 -22.12 4.41 0.66
C GLU A 80 -21.53 3.03 0.95
N PRO A 81 -22.10 1.89 0.48
CA PRO A 81 -21.51 0.59 0.79
C PRO A 81 -20.10 0.40 0.21
N ALA A 82 -19.85 0.88 -1.02
CA ALA A 82 -18.54 0.76 -1.66
C ALA A 82 -17.48 1.64 -0.98
N ARG A 83 -17.86 2.83 -0.49
CA ARG A 83 -16.93 3.71 0.25
C ARG A 83 -16.41 3.07 1.52
N VAL A 84 -17.29 2.43 2.29
CA VAL A 84 -16.93 1.80 3.57
C VAL A 84 -16.00 0.60 3.32
N VAL A 85 -16.27 -0.20 2.29
CA VAL A 85 -15.42 -1.35 1.93
C VAL A 85 -14.03 -0.89 1.46
N ALA A 86 -13.95 0.10 0.57
CA ALA A 86 -12.66 0.65 0.11
C ALA A 86 -11.84 1.26 1.25
N HIS A 87 -12.48 2.00 2.17
CA HIS A 87 -11.80 2.61 3.31
C HIS A 87 -11.27 1.56 4.30
N THR A 88 -12.10 0.58 4.66
CA THR A 88 -11.70 -0.51 5.57
C THR A 88 -10.63 -1.39 4.95
N GLY A 89 -10.70 -1.67 3.64
CA GLY A 89 -9.67 -2.37 2.88
C GLY A 89 -8.32 -1.64 2.90
N ALA A 90 -8.32 -0.32 2.66
CA ALA A 90 -7.11 0.49 2.73
C ALA A 90 -6.46 0.48 4.14
N MET A 91 -7.27 0.62 5.20
CA MET A 91 -6.79 0.54 6.57
C MET A 91 -6.21 -0.83 6.92
N PHE A 92 -6.89 -1.90 6.48
CA PHE A 92 -6.42 -3.26 6.68
C PHE A 92 -5.10 -3.53 5.95
N GLN A 93 -4.95 -3.00 4.72
CA GLN A 93 -3.70 -3.08 3.98
C GLN A 93 -2.55 -2.36 4.69
N MET A 94 -2.78 -1.16 5.23
CA MET A 94 -1.77 -0.41 5.99
C MET A 94 -1.24 -1.21 7.18
N PHE A 95 -2.16 -1.82 7.94
CA PHE A 95 -1.80 -2.64 9.10
C PHE A 95 -1.06 -3.93 8.70
N SER A 96 -1.63 -4.66 7.74
CA SER A 96 -1.05 -5.90 7.20
C SER A 96 0.36 -5.68 6.67
N HIS A 97 0.52 -4.66 5.82
CA HIS A 97 1.80 -4.30 5.23
C HIS A 97 2.84 -3.90 6.28
N GLY A 98 2.43 -3.18 7.33
CA GLY A 98 3.31 -2.85 8.45
C GLY A 98 3.87 -4.09 9.15
N ILE A 99 3.05 -5.12 9.35
CA ILE A 99 3.51 -6.38 9.96
C ILE A 99 4.45 -7.13 9.01
N ILE A 100 4.07 -7.27 7.74
CA ILE A 100 4.85 -8.00 6.74
C ILE A 100 6.23 -7.34 6.53
N THR A 101 6.28 -6.02 6.44
CA THR A 101 7.55 -5.29 6.30
C THR A 101 8.45 -5.43 7.52
N CYS A 102 7.92 -5.39 8.74
CA CYS A 102 8.69 -5.65 9.96
C CYS A 102 9.34 -7.04 9.93
N VAL A 103 8.59 -8.08 9.53
CA VAL A 103 9.12 -9.45 9.43
C VAL A 103 10.18 -9.55 8.33
N LEU A 104 9.92 -9.01 7.14
CA LEU A 104 10.85 -9.09 6.00
C LEU A 104 12.15 -8.30 6.24
N PHE A 105 12.06 -7.08 6.76
CA PHE A 105 13.25 -6.30 7.12
C PHE A 105 14.01 -6.91 8.30
N GLY A 106 13.31 -7.49 9.28
CA GLY A 106 13.92 -8.25 10.37
C GLY A 106 14.72 -9.45 9.85
N CYS A 107 14.13 -10.25 8.95
CA CYS A 107 14.82 -11.37 8.30
C CYS A 107 16.03 -10.91 7.49
N CYS A 108 15.87 -9.87 6.67
CA CYS A 108 16.99 -9.30 5.89
C CYS A 108 18.11 -8.78 6.78
N GLY A 109 17.78 -8.18 7.93
CA GLY A 109 18.75 -7.69 8.91
C GLY A 109 19.57 -8.82 9.55
N VAL A 110 18.91 -9.91 9.94
CA VAL A 110 19.58 -11.09 10.50
C VAL A 110 20.45 -11.77 9.44
N ILE A 111 19.94 -11.96 8.23
CA ILE A 111 20.70 -12.57 7.13
C ILE A 111 21.98 -11.76 6.86
N GLU A 112 21.86 -10.44 6.70
CA GLU A 112 23.02 -9.58 6.47
C GLU A 112 24.01 -9.60 7.63
N HIS A 113 23.54 -9.67 8.87
CA HIS A 113 24.42 -9.76 10.04
C HIS A 113 25.29 -11.02 10.02
N HIS A 114 24.76 -12.14 9.50
CA HIS A 114 25.47 -13.41 9.44
C HIS A 114 26.31 -13.60 8.17
N THR A 115 25.86 -13.06 7.03
CA THR A 115 26.54 -13.26 5.75
C THR A 115 27.46 -12.11 5.37
N HIS A 116 27.29 -10.93 5.99
CA HIS A 116 27.96 -9.66 5.63
C HIS A 116 27.82 -9.27 4.14
N THR A 117 26.92 -9.92 3.40
CA THR A 117 26.63 -9.62 2.00
C THR A 117 25.15 -9.32 1.84
N ARG A 118 24.85 -8.39 0.94
CA ARG A 118 23.50 -7.96 0.56
C ARG A 118 23.10 -8.44 -0.83
N ILE A 119 24.04 -9.07 -1.54
CA ILE A 119 23.92 -9.45 -2.95
C ILE A 119 23.18 -10.78 -3.04
N ILE A 120 22.09 -10.82 -3.80
CA ILE A 120 21.24 -12.00 -3.97
C ILE A 120 22.02 -13.18 -4.57
N ASP A 121 22.97 -12.90 -5.48
CA ASP A 121 23.83 -13.90 -6.13
C ASP A 121 24.71 -14.66 -5.11
N ASP A 122 25.22 -13.97 -4.10
CA ASP A 122 26.08 -14.55 -3.05
C ASP A 122 25.28 -15.27 -1.95
N LEU A 123 23.96 -15.08 -1.91
CA LEU A 123 23.05 -15.64 -0.89
C LEU A 123 22.62 -17.08 -1.21
N GLY A 124 23.32 -17.77 -2.12
CA GLY A 124 23.09 -19.17 -2.47
C GLY A 124 23.17 -20.12 -1.27
N GLY A 125 22.22 -21.06 -1.17
CA GLY A 125 22.23 -22.09 -0.12
C GLY A 125 21.76 -21.63 1.27
N LEU A 126 21.11 -20.46 1.37
CA LEU A 126 20.59 -19.90 2.62
C LEU A 126 19.68 -20.87 3.39
N THR A 127 18.86 -21.65 2.69
CA THR A 127 17.97 -22.67 3.29
C THR A 127 18.73 -23.75 4.06
N LYS A 128 19.97 -24.09 3.67
CA LYS A 128 20.79 -25.08 4.37
C LYS A 128 21.49 -24.51 5.60
N LYS A 129 21.93 -23.25 5.55
CA LYS A 129 22.65 -22.61 6.66
C LYS A 129 21.72 -22.02 7.72
N MET A 130 20.59 -21.44 7.30
CA MET A 130 19.65 -20.72 8.17
C MET A 130 18.18 -21.03 7.82
N PRO A 131 17.72 -22.28 7.99
CA PRO A 131 16.41 -22.73 7.51
C PRO A 131 15.24 -21.96 8.13
N LYS A 132 15.30 -21.61 9.42
CA LYS A 132 14.22 -20.89 10.11
C LYS A 132 13.94 -19.51 9.48
N PHE A 133 15.00 -18.76 9.20
CA PHE A 133 14.88 -17.42 8.61
C PHE A 133 14.57 -17.48 7.11
N ALA A 134 15.09 -18.48 6.39
CA ALA A 134 14.73 -18.72 4.99
C ALA A 134 13.23 -19.04 4.85
N ILE A 135 12.68 -19.92 5.70
CA ILE A 135 11.26 -20.25 5.71
C ILE A 135 10.42 -19.02 6.09
N LEU A 136 10.82 -18.27 7.12
CA LEU A 136 10.10 -17.06 7.55
C LEU A 136 10.08 -15.98 6.46
N MET A 137 11.20 -15.80 5.75
CA MET A 137 11.31 -14.87 4.63
C MET A 137 10.41 -15.29 3.46
N VAL A 138 10.43 -16.56 3.09
CA VAL A 138 9.56 -17.11 2.02
C VAL A 138 8.08 -17.00 2.43
N ALA A 139 7.73 -17.34 3.66
CA ALA A 139 6.39 -17.15 4.19
C ALA A 139 5.96 -15.68 4.17
N GLY A 140 6.86 -14.75 4.50
CA GLY A 140 6.63 -13.31 4.40
C GLY A 140 6.36 -12.86 2.96
N PHE A 141 7.12 -13.36 1.98
CA PHE A 141 6.87 -13.09 0.56
C PHE A 141 5.52 -13.64 0.09
N PHE A 142 5.18 -14.88 0.48
CA PHE A 142 3.86 -15.45 0.18
C PHE A 142 2.71 -14.68 0.83
N ALA A 143 2.89 -14.18 2.05
CA ALA A 143 1.92 -13.31 2.71
C ALA A 143 1.75 -11.97 1.98
N SER A 144 2.85 -11.41 1.43
CA SER A 144 2.84 -10.18 0.64
C SER A 144 2.15 -10.34 -0.71
N LEU A 145 2.21 -11.53 -1.32
CA LEU A 145 1.63 -11.82 -2.64
C LEU A 145 0.10 -11.98 -2.64
N GLY A 146 -0.55 -11.96 -1.47
CA GLY A 146 -2.02 -12.01 -1.41
C GLY A 146 -2.61 -13.35 -1.89
N LEU A 147 -2.04 -14.48 -1.46
CA LEU A 147 -2.69 -15.79 -1.63
C LEU A 147 -4.13 -15.74 -1.07
N PRO A 148 -5.09 -16.54 -1.62
CA PRO A 148 -6.47 -16.63 -1.11
C PRO A 148 -6.48 -17.30 0.28
N LEU A 149 -6.12 -16.50 1.30
CA LEU A 149 -6.08 -16.76 2.74
C LEU A 149 -5.28 -15.64 3.48
N CYS A 150 -4.51 -14.83 2.75
CA CYS A 150 -3.65 -13.79 3.29
C CYS A 150 -4.34 -12.43 3.28
N SER A 151 -3.98 -11.56 4.23
CA SER A 151 -4.59 -10.26 4.45
C SER A 151 -4.52 -9.31 3.25
N GLY A 152 -3.50 -9.45 2.39
CA GLY A 152 -3.38 -8.66 1.15
C GLY A 152 -4.50 -8.91 0.14
N PHE A 153 -5.00 -10.15 0.04
CA PHE A 153 -6.09 -10.50 -0.89
C PHE A 153 -7.40 -9.80 -0.49
N VAL A 154 -7.73 -9.82 0.80
CA VAL A 154 -8.96 -9.21 1.33
C VAL A 154 -8.94 -7.69 1.12
N ALA A 155 -7.79 -7.07 1.30
CA ALA A 155 -7.64 -5.63 1.10
C ALA A 155 -7.68 -5.23 -0.37
N GLU A 156 -6.97 -5.93 -1.26
CA GLU A 156 -6.99 -5.63 -2.69
C GLU A 156 -8.37 -5.87 -3.29
N PHE A 157 -9.06 -6.94 -2.90
CA PHE A 157 -10.43 -7.18 -3.32
C PHE A 157 -11.40 -6.11 -2.80
N GLY A 158 -11.22 -5.65 -1.55
CA GLY A 158 -12.02 -4.56 -1.00
C GLY A 158 -11.77 -3.20 -1.65
N ILE A 159 -10.60 -2.98 -2.23
CA ILE A 159 -10.26 -1.75 -2.97
C ILE A 159 -10.78 -1.78 -4.42
N LEU A 160 -10.83 -2.96 -5.03
CA LEU A 160 -11.27 -3.18 -6.41
C LEU A 160 -12.78 -3.48 -6.57
N SER A 161 -13.52 -3.69 -5.47
CA SER A 161 -14.97 -3.98 -5.48
C SER A 161 -15.82 -2.75 -5.21
#